data_AF-A0A959GC34-F1
#
_entry.id   AF-A0A959GC34-F1
#
_cell.length_a   1.000
_cell.length_b   1.000
_cell.length_c   1.000
_cell.angle_alpha   90.00
_cell.angle_beta   90.00
_cell.angle_gamma   90.00
#
_symmetry.space_group_name_H-M   'P 1'
#
loop_
_entity.id
_entity.type
_entity.pdbx_description
1 polymer ?
#
loop_
_entity_poly.entity_id
_entity_poly.type
_entity_poly.pdbx_seq_one_letter_code
_entity_poly.pdbx_strand_id
1 'polypeptide(L)'
;MRQKELLDTGRQWFEQQGWKPFPFQLEAWQHYLDGYSGLVNAPTGTGKTYSLAMAILLEGISLPPHSSPLPTSPEGGGWEGAG
;
A
#
# COMPACT_ATOMS: atom_id res chain seq x y z
N MET A 1 -7.36 12.28 5.64
CA MET A 1 -8.00 12.43 4.30
C MET A 1 -9.35 11.72 4.34
N ARG A 2 -10.32 12.17 3.53
CA ARG A 2 -11.56 11.40 3.35
C ARG A 2 -11.28 10.21 2.42
N GLN A 3 -11.96 9.09 2.61
CA GLN A 3 -11.75 7.88 1.82
C GLN A 3 -11.85 8.11 0.31
N LYS A 4 -12.82 8.92 -0.13
CA LYS A 4 -12.95 9.30 -1.55
C LYS A 4 -11.66 9.92 -2.10
N GLU A 5 -10.99 10.78 -1.33
CA GLU A 5 -9.74 11.44 -1.74
C GLU A 5 -8.58 10.43 -1.87
N LEU A 6 -8.56 9.38 -1.04
CA LEU A 6 -7.60 8.28 -1.14
C LEU A 6 -7.83 7.46 -2.43
N LEU A 7 -9.08 7.11 -2.72
CA LEU A 7 -9.40 6.38 -3.95
C LEU A 7 -9.07 7.21 -5.19
N ASP A 8 -9.35 8.51 -5.15
CA ASP A 8 -9.01 9.43 -6.24
C ASP A 8 -7.49 9.54 -6.40
N THR A 9 -6.71 9.56 -5.31
CA THR A 9 -5.23 9.50 -5.36
C THR A 9 -4.75 8.23 -6.06
N GLY A 10 -5.32 7.07 -5.74
CA GLY A 10 -4.98 5.80 -6.39
C GLY A 10 -5.30 5.81 -7.89
N ARG A 11 -6.46 6.36 -8.27
CA ARG A 11 -6.86 6.52 -9.68
C ARG A 11 -5.90 7.45 -10.43
N GLN A 12 -5.53 8.57 -9.84
CA GLN A 12 -4.59 9.53 -10.43
C GLN A 12 -3.21 8.90 -10.65
N TRP A 13 -2.72 8.12 -9.68
CA TRP A 13 -1.44 7.41 -9.87
C TRP A 13 -1.51 6.42 -11.03
N PHE A 14 -2.60 5.67 -11.17
CA PHE A 14 -2.84 4.80 -12.33
C PHE A 14 -2.85 5.58 -13.64
N GLU A 15 -3.56 6.70 -13.69
CA GLU A 15 -3.62 7.58 -14.87
C GLU A 15 -2.23 8.11 -15.24
N GLN A 16 -1.38 8.46 -14.27
CA GLN A 16 0.01 8.86 -14.49
C GLN A 16 0.87 7.74 -15.10
N GLN A 17 0.54 6.47 -14.84
CA GLN A 17 1.20 5.33 -15.49
C GLN A 17 0.61 5.03 -16.89
N GLY A 18 -0.41 5.76 -17.33
CA GLY A 18 -1.17 5.45 -18.53
C GLY A 18 -2.09 4.24 -18.38
N TRP A 19 -2.46 3.89 -17.14
CA TRP A 19 -3.29 2.73 -16.82
C TRP A 19 -4.68 3.14 -16.34
N LYS A 20 -5.62 2.19 -16.38
CA LYS A 20 -6.94 2.33 -15.76
C LYS A 20 -7.15 1.18 -14.78
N PRO A 21 -7.51 1.46 -13.52
CA PRO A 21 -7.78 0.39 -12.56
C PRO A 21 -9.03 -0.39 -12.97
N PHE A 22 -8.97 -1.71 -12.79
CA PHE A 22 -10.11 -2.60 -12.96
C PHE A 22 -11.11 -2.42 -11.82
N PRO A 23 -12.41 -2.74 -12.02
CA PRO A 23 -13.42 -2.67 -10.98
C PRO A 23 -13.04 -3.42 -9.69
N PHE A 24 -12.54 -4.66 -9.81
CA PHE A 24 -12.13 -5.47 -8.65
C PHE A 24 -10.94 -4.87 -7.87
N GLN A 25 -10.10 -4.05 -8.51
CA GLN A 25 -9.02 -3.34 -7.81
C GLN A 25 -9.62 -2.20 -6.97
N LEU A 26 -10.54 -1.42 -7.54
CA LEU A 26 -11.22 -0.34 -6.83
C LEU A 26 -12.04 -0.87 -5.64
N GLU A 27 -12.75 -1.99 -5.83
CA GLU A 27 -13.48 -2.67 -4.76
C GLU A 27 -12.53 -3.15 -3.66
N ALA A 28 -11.40 -3.75 -4.03
CA ALA A 28 -10.39 -4.16 -3.06
C ALA A 28 -9.81 -2.98 -2.26
N TRP A 29 -9.57 -1.83 -2.90
CA TRP A 29 -9.08 -0.63 -2.22
C TRP A 29 -10.11 -0.11 -1.22
N GLN A 30 -11.37 -0.01 -1.64
CA GLN A 30 -12.47 0.41 -0.80
C GLN A 30 -12.62 -0.52 0.41
N HIS A 31 -12.74 -1.83 0.18
CA HIS A 31 -12.94 -2.79 1.26
C HIS A 31 -11.76 -2.86 2.23
N TYR A 32 -10.54 -2.77 1.72
CA TYR A 32 -9.35 -2.72 2.57
C TYR A 32 -9.35 -1.48 3.46
N LEU A 33 -9.64 -0.29 2.90
CA LEU A 33 -9.72 0.96 3.66
C LEU A 33 -10.91 1.00 4.65
N ASP A 34 -11.95 0.21 4.41
CA ASP A 34 -13.06 -0.01 5.34
C ASP A 34 -12.71 -0.99 6.48
N GLY A 35 -11.51 -1.59 6.48
CA GLY A 35 -11.06 -2.54 7.49
C GLY A 35 -11.56 -3.97 7.28
N TYR A 36 -12.06 -4.31 6.09
CA TYR A 36 -12.45 -5.68 5.78
C TYR A 36 -11.24 -6.56 5.42
N SER A 37 -11.35 -7.83 5.78
CA SER A 37 -10.45 -8.90 5.33
C SER A 37 -11.09 -9.69 4.20
N GLY A 38 -10.31 -10.12 3.20
CA GLY A 38 -10.85 -10.85 2.05
C GLY A 38 -9.79 -11.46 1.14
N LEU A 39 -10.27 -12.14 0.10
CA LEU A 39 -9.46 -12.79 -0.92
C LEU A 39 -9.77 -12.18 -2.29
N VAL A 40 -8.73 -11.78 -3.01
CA VAL A 40 -8.84 -11.39 -4.42
C VAL A 40 -8.50 -12.59 -5.29
N ASN A 41 -9.49 -13.08 -6.04
CA ASN A 41 -9.30 -14.05 -7.11
C ASN A 41 -9.42 -13.36 -8.46
N ALA A 42 -8.33 -13.27 -9.21
CA ALA A 42 -8.30 -12.61 -10.51
C ALA A 42 -7.38 -13.36 -11.49
N PRO A 43 -7.70 -13.38 -12.81
CA PRO A 43 -6.85 -14.02 -13.82
C PRO A 43 -5.44 -13.44 -13.87
N THR A 44 -4.52 -14.15 -14.53
CA THR A 44 -3.20 -13.58 -14.87
C THR A 44 -3.34 -12.41 -15.83
N GLY A 45 -2.39 -11.47 -15.79
CA GLY A 45 -2.38 -10.30 -16.68
C GLY A 45 -3.31 -9.14 -16.29
N THR A 46 -4.14 -9.26 -15.24
CA THR A 46 -5.04 -8.17 -14.78
C THR A 46 -4.45 -7.28 -13.69
N GLY A 47 -3.16 -7.45 -13.35
CA GLY A 47 -2.50 -6.63 -12.35
C GLY A 47 -3.02 -6.83 -10.92
N LYS A 48 -3.42 -8.06 -10.54
CA LYS A 48 -3.93 -8.39 -9.19
C LYS A 48 -3.04 -7.92 -8.03
N THR A 49 -1.74 -7.78 -8.24
CA THR A 49 -0.80 -7.21 -7.26
C THR A 49 -1.25 -5.82 -6.78
N TYR A 50 -1.76 -4.99 -7.70
CA TYR A 50 -2.22 -3.64 -7.37
C TYR A 50 -3.55 -3.61 -6.60
N SER A 51 -4.28 -4.73 -6.48
CA SER A 51 -5.49 -4.77 -5.66
C SER A 51 -5.21 -4.54 -4.18
N LEU A 52 -4.08 -5.05 -3.66
CA LEU A 52 -3.69 -4.85 -2.25
C LEU A 52 -2.52 -3.89 -2.11
N ALA A 53 -1.53 -3.92 -3.00
CA ALA A 53 -0.36 -3.03 -2.89
C ALA A 53 -0.77 -1.55 -2.90
N MET A 54 -1.70 -1.16 -3.79
CA MET A 54 -2.18 0.22 -3.82
C MET A 54 -3.00 0.55 -2.56
N ALA A 55 -3.85 -0.35 -2.08
CA ALA A 55 -4.65 -0.12 -0.88
C ALA A 55 -3.79 0.14 0.36
N ILE A 56 -2.73 -0.65 0.56
CA ILE A 56 -1.74 -0.48 1.64
C ILE A 56 -1.02 0.86 1.52
N LEU A 57 -0.62 1.25 0.31
CA LEU A 57 0.03 2.56 0.10
C LEU A 57 -0.92 3.71 0.42
N LEU A 58 -2.18 3.63 -0.01
CA LEU A 58 -3.20 4.64 0.29
C LEU A 58 -3.45 4.77 1.80
N GLU A 59 -3.51 3.65 2.53
CA GLU A 59 -3.56 3.66 3.99
C GLU A 59 -2.33 4.37 4.56
N GLY A 60 -1.12 3.99 4.12
CA GLY A 60 0.14 4.61 4.57
C GLY A 60 0.20 6.12 4.38
N ILE A 61 -0.33 6.65 3.26
CA ILE A 61 -0.41 8.10 3.02
C ILE A 61 -1.47 8.75 3.92
N SER A 62 -2.51 8.02 4.31
CA SER A 62 -3.55 8.51 5.23
C SER A 62 -3.10 8.60 6.68
N LEU A 63 -2.09 7.81 7.06
CA LEU A 63 -1.55 7.77 8.40
C LEU A 63 -0.69 9.02 8.68
N PRO A 64 -0.69 9.50 9.93
CA PRO A 64 0.22 10.57 10.32
C PRO A 64 1.68 10.11 10.17
N PRO A 65 2.62 11.03 9.83
CA PRO A 65 4.02 10.69 9.70
C PRO A 65 4.53 10.09 11.01
N HIS A 66 5.11 8.89 10.92
CA HIS A 66 5.70 8.22 12.06
C HIS A 66 6.86 9.07 12.59
N SER A 67 6.66 9.69 13.76
CA SER A 67 7.58 10.68 14.32
C SER A 67 8.71 10.05 15.13
N SER A 68 8.74 8.72 15.28
CA SER A 68 9.82 8.08 16.02
C SER A 68 11.12 8.19 15.21
N PRO A 69 12.21 8.68 15.80
CA PRO A 69 13.51 8.64 15.14
C PRO A 69 13.80 7.20 14.75
N LEU A 70 14.36 7.00 13.53
CA LEU A 70 14.92 5.69 13.21
C LEU A 70 15.84 5.29 14.36
N PRO A 71 15.86 4.01 14.77
CA PRO A 71 16.87 3.55 15.70
C PRO A 71 18.21 3.93 15.09
N THR A 72 18.87 4.92 15.68
CA THR A 72 20.26 5.23 15.36
C THR A 72 20.99 3.95 15.69
N SER A 73 21.47 3.25 14.67
CA SER A 73 22.34 2.09 14.87
C SER A 73 23.37 2.50 15.93
N PRO A 74 23.52 1.76 17.04
CA PRO A 74 24.62 2.04 17.93
C PRO A 74 25.88 1.87 17.08
N GLU A 75 26.57 2.98 16.86
CA GLU A 75 27.89 2.96 16.26
C GLU A 75 28.76 2.04 17.13
N GLY A 76 29.31 0.98 16.54
CA GLY A 76 30.31 0.13 17.19
C GLY A 76 29.75 -1.02 18.03
N GLY A 77 29.37 -2.12 17.37
CA GLY A 77 29.29 -3.44 17.97
C GLY A 77 29.72 -4.47 16.93
N GLY A 78 30.96 -4.93 17.03
CA GLY A 78 31.55 -5.90 16.10
C GLY A 78 30.73 -7.18 16.01
N TRP A 79 30.65 -7.73 14.79
CA TRP A 79 30.23 -9.11 14.56
C TRP A 79 31.37 -10.04 14.99
N GLU A 80 31.55 -10.23 16.30
CA GLU A 80 32.33 -11.34 16.85
C GLU A 80 31.35 -12.42 17.32
N GLY A 81 31.31 -13.54 16.60
CA GLY A 81 30.71 -14.78 17.08
C GLY A 81 29.43 -15.21 16.37
N ALA A 82 29.58 -15.73 15.15
CA ALA A 82 28.75 -16.82 14.66
C ALA A 82 29.68 -17.85 14.02
N GLY A 83 30.33 -18.63 14.89
CA GLY A 83 30.87 -19.95 14.56
C GLY A 83 29.85 -21.02 14.90
#